data_AF-A0AA88YP37-F1
#
_entry.id   AF-A0AA88YP37-F1
#
_cell.length_a   1.000
_cell.length_b   1.000
_cell.length_c   1.000
_cell.angle_alpha   90.00
_cell.angle_beta   90.00
_cell.angle_gamma   90.00
#
_symmetry.space_group_name_H-M   'P 1'
#
loop_
_entity.id
_entity.type
_entity.pdbx_description
1 polymer ?
#
loop_
_entity_poly.entity_id
_entity_poly.type
_entity_poly.pdbx_seq_one_letter_code
_entity_poly.pdbx_strand_id
1 'polypeptide(L)'
;MIWDIVDWYRSAILLTRDLDMEAEAIAYARLGKLYDQVLKLKVQAKQYYTQALSLAESMHPRTFNDCAAVKKYQEETVQHEQEKEEKDKEKYKEELKEEFEELKVRERRFPPKNPEHTLPKEIDSTDKQAFKKLLQTSVVHYHPDRSDPEKNGMKWKVLSEQITKYLTNRYEAIKLLE
;
A
#
# COMPACT_ATOMS: atom_id res chain seq x y z
N MET A 1 19.37 -51.10 -16.04
CA MET A 1 20.01 -50.70 -17.31
C MET A 1 20.05 -49.19 -17.42
N ILE A 2 20.96 -48.61 -18.21
CA ILE A 2 21.04 -47.16 -18.45
C ILE A 2 19.71 -46.61 -19.02
N TRP A 3 19.01 -47.40 -19.83
CA TRP A 3 17.72 -47.03 -20.40
C TRP A 3 16.61 -46.88 -19.35
N ASP A 4 16.60 -47.73 -18.33
CA ASP A 4 15.65 -47.59 -17.21
C ASP A 4 15.85 -46.24 -16.49
N ILE A 5 17.11 -45.79 -16.36
CA ILE A 5 17.43 -44.48 -15.76
C ILE A 5 16.92 -43.34 -16.66
N VAL A 6 17.06 -43.47 -17.98
CA VAL A 6 16.50 -42.50 -18.95
C VAL A 6 14.98 -42.43 -18.78
N ASP A 7 14.31 -43.57 -18.69
CA ASP A 7 12.86 -43.65 -18.57
C ASP A 7 12.37 -43.11 -17.22
N TRP A 8 13.11 -43.32 -16.12
CA TRP A 8 12.80 -42.71 -14.83
C TRP A 8 12.88 -41.19 -14.87
N TYR A 9 13.94 -40.61 -15.45
CA TYR A 9 14.03 -39.15 -15.56
C TYR A 9 13.00 -38.56 -16.52
N ARG A 10 12.65 -39.26 -17.61
CA ARG A 10 11.55 -38.85 -18.49
C ARG A 10 10.21 -38.87 -17.77
N SER A 11 9.97 -39.91 -16.97
CA SER A 11 8.78 -40.01 -16.13
C SER A 11 8.76 -38.89 -15.08
N ALA A 12 9.90 -38.58 -14.45
CA ALA A 12 10.01 -37.48 -13.51
C ALA A 12 9.65 -36.15 -14.17
N ILE A 13 10.18 -35.85 -15.37
CA ILE A 13 9.83 -34.64 -16.14
C ILE A 13 8.31 -34.56 -16.37
N LEU A 14 7.69 -35.66 -16.81
CA LEU A 14 6.24 -35.70 -17.04
C LEU A 14 5.42 -35.47 -15.77
N LEU A 15 5.89 -36.00 -14.63
CA LEU A 15 5.21 -35.87 -13.34
C LEU A 15 5.40 -34.50 -12.70
N THR A 16 6.52 -33.82 -12.96
CA THR A 16 6.83 -32.50 -12.37
C THR A 16 6.41 -31.34 -13.27
N ARG A 17 6.08 -31.63 -14.54
CA ARG A 17 5.68 -30.61 -15.51
C ARG A 17 4.53 -29.76 -15.00
N ASP A 18 4.72 -28.45 -15.06
CA ASP A 18 3.76 -27.42 -14.60
C ASP A 18 3.40 -27.50 -13.09
N LEU A 19 4.09 -28.33 -12.30
CA LEU A 19 3.87 -28.52 -10.87
C LEU A 19 5.10 -28.11 -10.03
N ASP A 20 6.28 -28.53 -10.46
CA ASP A 20 7.56 -28.27 -9.79
C ASP A 20 8.66 -28.06 -10.84
N MET A 21 8.85 -26.79 -11.21
CA MET A 21 9.85 -26.37 -12.20
C MET A 21 11.29 -26.67 -11.76
N GLU A 22 11.56 -26.75 -10.45
CA GLU A 22 12.90 -27.08 -9.92
C GLU A 22 13.20 -28.56 -10.12
N ALA A 23 12.26 -29.43 -9.74
CA ALA A 23 12.39 -30.87 -9.95
C ALA A 23 12.48 -31.22 -11.44
N GLU A 24 11.70 -30.51 -12.29
CA GLU A 24 11.76 -30.65 -13.74
C GLU A 24 13.14 -30.27 -14.30
N ALA A 25 13.67 -29.11 -13.91
CA ALA A 25 15.00 -28.65 -14.33
C ALA A 25 16.11 -29.61 -13.88
N ILE A 26 16.01 -30.16 -12.65
CA ILE A 26 16.96 -31.17 -12.14
C ILE A 26 16.92 -32.43 -13.00
N ALA A 27 15.72 -32.93 -13.35
CA ALA A 27 15.58 -34.12 -14.18
C ALA A 27 16.19 -33.92 -15.58
N TYR A 28 15.95 -32.77 -16.21
CA TYR A 28 16.60 -32.39 -17.47
C TYR A 28 18.13 -32.31 -17.35
N ALA A 29 18.67 -31.69 -16.30
CA ALA A 29 20.11 -31.60 -16.09
C ALA A 29 20.76 -32.99 -15.91
N ARG A 30 20.08 -33.91 -15.22
CA ARG A 30 20.56 -35.29 -15.01
C ARG A 30 20.52 -36.10 -16.31
N LEU A 31 19.50 -35.94 -17.14
CA LEU A 31 19.49 -36.49 -18.50
C LEU A 31 20.65 -35.93 -19.33
N GLY A 32 20.85 -34.61 -19.33
CA GLY A 32 21.97 -33.96 -20.01
C GLY A 32 23.32 -34.59 -19.62
N LYS A 33 23.53 -34.81 -18.31
CA LYS A 33 24.74 -35.46 -17.79
C LYS A 33 24.88 -36.91 -18.24
N LEU A 34 23.80 -37.68 -18.25
CA LEU A 34 23.81 -39.07 -18.71
C LEU A 34 24.16 -39.16 -20.20
N TYR A 35 23.54 -38.30 -21.02
CA TYR A 35 23.78 -38.24 -22.45
C TYR A 35 25.20 -37.77 -22.79
N ASP A 36 25.78 -36.84 -22.02
CA ASP A 36 27.13 -36.33 -22.23
C ASP A 36 28.22 -37.29 -21.73
N GLN A 37 28.07 -37.78 -20.50
CA GLN A 37 29.14 -38.51 -19.81
C GLN A 37 29.10 -40.02 -20.07
N VAL A 38 27.92 -40.62 -20.20
CA VAL A 38 27.77 -42.08 -20.36
C VAL A 38 27.55 -42.45 -21.82
N LEU A 39 26.58 -41.82 -22.49
CA LEU A 39 26.22 -42.15 -23.88
C LEU A 39 27.08 -41.42 -24.92
N LYS A 40 27.82 -40.38 -24.52
CA LYS A 40 28.67 -39.54 -25.38
C LYS A 40 27.94 -38.87 -26.55
N LEU A 41 26.63 -38.64 -26.41
CA LEU A 41 25.76 -38.00 -27.40
C LEU A 41 25.61 -36.50 -27.11
N LYS A 42 26.63 -35.72 -27.49
CA LYS A 42 26.74 -34.28 -27.15
C LYS A 42 25.58 -33.42 -27.65
N VAL A 43 25.05 -33.71 -28.85
CA VAL A 43 23.93 -32.95 -29.44
C VAL A 43 22.69 -33.07 -28.55
N GLN A 44 22.38 -34.28 -28.12
CA GLN A 44 21.21 -34.56 -27.29
C GLN A 44 21.41 -34.08 -25.85
N ALA A 45 22.63 -34.20 -25.32
CA ALA A 45 22.97 -33.62 -24.02
C ALA A 45 22.78 -32.10 -23.99
N LYS A 46 23.22 -31.40 -25.05
CA LYS A 46 23.03 -29.95 -25.17
C LYS A 46 21.56 -29.57 -25.13
N GLN A 47 20.68 -30.30 -25.83
CA GLN A 47 19.25 -30.05 -25.81
C GLN A 47 18.68 -30.12 -24.39
N TYR A 48 19.04 -31.16 -23.62
CA TYR A 48 18.59 -31.30 -22.24
C TYR A 48 19.15 -30.23 -21.30
N TYR A 49 20.42 -29.85 -21.45
CA TYR A 49 20.98 -28.73 -20.69
C TYR A 49 20.32 -27.40 -21.03
N THR A 50 19.99 -27.15 -22.30
CA THR A 50 19.27 -25.93 -22.70
C THR A 50 17.89 -25.87 -22.07
N GLN A 51 17.14 -26.97 -22.02
CA GLN A 51 15.84 -27.02 -21.34
C GLN A 51 15.96 -26.78 -19.82
N ALA A 52 16.98 -27.37 -19.18
CA ALA A 52 17.25 -27.12 -17.77
C ALA A 52 17.58 -25.64 -17.48
N LEU A 53 18.36 -25.00 -18.36
CA LEU A 53 18.72 -23.59 -18.25
C LEU A 53 17.51 -22.67 -18.48
N SER A 54 16.67 -22.93 -19.49
CA SER A 54 15.47 -22.12 -19.72
C SER A 54 14.50 -22.18 -18.55
N LEU A 55 14.35 -23.36 -17.94
CA LEU A 55 13.55 -23.51 -16.72
C LEU A 55 14.19 -22.74 -15.56
N ALA A 56 15.51 -22.85 -15.36
CA ALA A 56 16.22 -22.10 -14.33
C ALA A 56 16.11 -20.58 -14.49
N GLU A 57 16.17 -20.07 -15.72
CA GLU A 57 15.98 -18.65 -16.03
C GLU A 57 14.55 -18.19 -15.74
N SER A 58 13.55 -19.02 -16.05
CA SER A 58 12.14 -18.72 -15.75
C SER A 58 11.84 -18.63 -14.24
N MET A 59 12.71 -19.22 -13.40
CA MET A 59 12.63 -19.13 -11.94
C MET A 59 13.30 -17.88 -11.36
N HIS A 60 13.79 -16.95 -12.19
CA HIS A 60 14.47 -15.73 -11.75
C HIS A 60 13.56 -14.47 -11.83
N PRO A 61 13.54 -13.58 -10.82
CA PRO A 61 14.04 -13.75 -9.47
C PRO A 61 13.00 -14.49 -8.61
N ARG A 62 13.45 -15.43 -7.78
CA ARG A 62 12.71 -15.79 -6.57
C ARG A 62 12.66 -14.54 -5.72
N THR A 63 11.63 -13.72 -5.91
CA THR A 63 11.32 -12.64 -4.99
C THR A 63 11.16 -13.32 -3.63
N PHE A 64 12.07 -13.04 -2.71
CA PHE A 64 12.05 -13.53 -1.35
C PHE A 64 10.88 -12.85 -0.62
N ASN A 65 9.66 -13.21 -1.01
CA ASN A 65 8.41 -12.59 -0.55
C ASN A 65 7.82 -13.32 0.65
N ASP A 66 8.43 -14.44 1.07
CA ASP A 66 7.90 -15.33 2.10
C ASP A 66 8.68 -15.24 3.41
N CYS A 67 8.78 -14.02 3.92
CA CYS A 67 9.14 -13.81 5.32
C CYS A 67 8.00 -13.06 5.99
N ALA A 68 6.98 -13.81 6.43
CA ALA A 68 5.93 -13.29 7.31
C ALA A 68 6.52 -12.52 8.51
N ALA A 69 7.69 -12.93 8.99
CA ALA A 69 8.45 -12.20 10.01
C ALA A 69 8.85 -10.79 9.56
N VAL A 70 9.33 -10.60 8.32
CA VAL A 70 9.72 -9.29 7.80
C VAL A 70 8.50 -8.37 7.67
N LYS A 71 7.37 -8.89 7.18
CA LYS A 71 6.11 -8.13 7.13
C LYS A 71 5.66 -7.70 8.53
N LYS A 72 5.73 -8.61 9.50
CA LYS A 72 5.42 -8.30 10.91
C LYS A 72 6.32 -7.19 11.47
N TYR A 73 7.63 -7.25 11.25
CA TYR A 73 8.54 -6.20 11.71
C TYR A 73 8.30 -4.85 11.00
N GLN A 74 7.94 -4.88 9.71
CA GLN A 74 7.56 -3.67 8.98
C GLN A 74 6.26 -3.07 9.56
N GLU A 75 5.25 -3.90 9.82
CA GLU A 75 3.99 -3.48 10.44
C GLU A 75 4.20 -2.92 11.86
N GLU A 76 4.99 -3.59 12.71
CA GLU A 76 5.37 -3.13 14.05
C GLU A 76 6.09 -1.77 14.00
N THR A 77 6.98 -1.57 13.02
CA THR A 77 7.70 -0.30 12.84
C THR A 77 6.73 0.82 12.48
N VAL A 78 5.83 0.57 11.52
CA VAL A 78 4.81 1.54 11.09
C VAL A 78 3.88 1.89 12.25
N GLN A 79 3.41 0.89 13.02
CA GLN A 79 2.54 1.11 14.18
C GLN A 79 3.24 1.98 15.24
N HIS A 80 4.50 1.66 15.57
CA HIS A 80 5.25 2.42 16.56
C HIS A 80 5.54 3.86 16.12
N GLU A 81 5.80 4.10 14.84
CA GLU A 81 5.93 5.46 14.28
C GLU A 81 4.60 6.22 14.35
N GLN A 82 3.49 5.57 14.00
CA GLN A 82 2.15 6.15 14.11
C GLN A 82 1.78 6.49 15.56
N GLU A 83 2.04 5.59 16.51
CA GLU A 83 1.78 5.85 17.94
C GLU A 83 2.58 7.04 18.47
N LYS A 84 3.83 7.19 18.03
CA LYS A 84 4.65 8.35 18.40
C LYS A 84 4.08 9.63 17.82
N GLU A 85 3.73 9.63 16.54
CA GLU A 85 3.12 10.79 15.89
C GLU A 85 1.78 11.15 16.54
N GLU A 86 0.97 10.16 16.91
CA GLU A 86 -0.30 10.36 17.62
C GLU A 86 -0.10 10.97 19.01
N LYS A 87 0.85 10.47 19.80
CA LYS A 87 1.21 11.02 21.12
C LYS A 87 1.68 12.47 21.02
N ASP A 88 2.46 12.80 20.00
CA ASP A 88 2.91 14.18 19.79
C ASP A 88 1.78 15.08 19.30
N LYS A 89 0.89 14.59 18.44
CA LYS A 89 -0.34 15.29 18.05
C LYS A 89 -1.29 15.48 19.23
N GLU A 90 -1.36 14.55 20.17
CA GLU A 90 -2.28 14.60 21.32
C GLU A 90 -2.00 15.80 22.23
N LYS A 91 -0.73 16.12 22.49
CA LYS A 91 -0.34 17.34 23.20
C LYS A 91 -0.91 18.60 22.56
N TYR A 92 -0.81 18.70 21.23
CA TYR A 92 -1.38 19.83 20.49
C TYR A 92 -2.91 19.81 20.49
N LYS A 93 -3.55 18.63 20.47
CA LYS A 93 -5.01 18.52 20.56
C LYS A 93 -5.52 19.02 21.90
N GLU A 94 -4.83 18.71 23.00
CA GLU A 94 -5.19 19.21 24.33
C GLU A 94 -5.05 20.73 24.41
N GLU A 95 -3.93 21.29 23.96
CA GLU A 95 -3.71 22.75 23.90
C GLU A 95 -4.77 23.46 23.05
N LEU A 96 -5.15 22.88 21.90
CA LEU A 96 -6.08 23.49 20.96
C LEU A 96 -7.55 23.17 21.26
N LYS A 97 -7.85 22.41 22.31
CA LYS A 97 -9.22 21.95 22.60
C LYS A 97 -10.14 23.13 22.91
N GLU A 98 -9.68 24.06 23.73
CA GLU A 98 -10.43 25.27 24.10
C GLU A 98 -10.62 26.17 22.87
N GLU A 99 -9.55 26.42 22.10
CA GLU A 99 -9.61 27.18 20.84
C GLU A 99 -10.60 26.56 19.85
N PHE A 100 -10.62 25.24 19.75
CA PHE A 100 -11.52 24.52 18.85
C PHE A 100 -12.98 24.60 19.27
N GLU A 101 -13.28 24.50 20.57
CA GLU A 101 -14.66 24.67 21.06
C GLU A 101 -15.16 26.11 20.88
N GLU A 102 -14.32 27.12 21.13
CA GLU A 102 -14.66 28.51 20.81
C GLU A 102 -14.95 28.72 19.32
N LEU A 103 -14.17 28.06 18.45
CA LEU A 103 -14.36 28.11 17.01
C LEU A 103 -15.66 27.42 16.56
N LYS A 104 -16.04 26.30 17.18
CA LYS A 104 -17.34 25.65 16.92
C LYS A 104 -18.51 26.57 17.25
N VAL A 105 -18.48 27.22 18.42
CA VAL A 105 -19.55 28.12 18.87
C VAL A 105 -19.69 29.32 17.94
N ARG A 106 -18.59 29.82 17.39
CA ARG A 106 -18.64 30.97 16.48
C ARG A 106 -19.17 30.65 15.09
N GLU A 107 -19.23 29.38 14.65
CA GLU A 107 -19.68 28.79 13.35
C GLU A 107 -19.30 29.52 12.04
N ARG A 108 -18.85 30.78 12.08
CA ARG A 108 -18.77 31.75 10.98
C ARG A 108 -17.35 32.21 10.67
N ARG A 109 -16.35 31.73 11.40
CA ARG A 109 -14.95 32.14 11.21
C ARG A 109 -13.99 30.98 11.41
N PHE A 110 -14.04 30.03 10.49
CA PHE A 110 -12.82 29.36 10.11
C PHE A 110 -12.32 30.08 8.84
N PRO A 111 -11.44 31.10 8.92
CA PRO A 111 -10.71 31.58 7.75
C PRO A 111 -9.51 30.65 7.52
N PRO A 112 -9.47 29.87 6.43
CA PRO A 112 -8.32 29.05 6.14
C PRO A 112 -7.16 29.97 5.79
N LYS A 113 -5.94 29.58 6.16
CA LYS A 113 -4.72 30.34 5.87
C LYS A 113 -4.36 30.40 4.38
N ASN A 114 -5.24 29.95 3.48
CA ASN A 114 -5.03 30.00 2.05
C ASN A 114 -5.42 31.39 1.50
N PRO A 115 -4.52 32.10 0.79
CA PRO A 115 -4.83 33.38 0.16
C PRO A 115 -5.94 33.31 -0.91
N GLU A 116 -6.22 32.15 -1.51
CA GLU A 116 -7.28 31.97 -2.52
C GLU A 116 -8.66 31.64 -1.91
N HIS A 117 -8.83 31.86 -0.61
CA HIS A 117 -10.07 31.49 0.07
C HIS A 117 -11.29 32.27 -0.43
N THR A 118 -12.26 31.56 -1.00
CA THR A 118 -13.53 32.10 -1.50
C THR A 118 -14.72 31.32 -0.92
N LEU A 119 -14.82 31.19 0.42
CA LEU A 119 -16.10 30.76 0.99
C LEU A 119 -17.12 31.90 0.93
N PRO A 120 -18.37 31.63 0.50
CA PRO A 120 -19.45 32.60 0.55
C PRO A 120 -19.67 33.07 1.99
N LYS A 121 -19.68 34.40 2.21
CA LYS A 121 -19.83 35.02 3.54
C LYS A 121 -21.22 34.83 4.15
N GLU A 122 -22.22 34.58 3.32
CA GLU A 122 -23.62 34.40 3.71
C GLU A 122 -24.25 33.32 2.83
N ILE A 123 -24.70 32.23 3.46
CA ILE A 123 -25.58 31.24 2.83
C ILE A 123 -26.80 31.13 3.72
N ASP A 124 -27.98 31.18 3.09
CA ASP A 124 -29.26 31.01 3.75
C ASP A 124 -29.31 29.59 4.34
N SER A 125 -29.33 29.49 5.67
CA SER A 125 -29.33 28.21 6.43
C SER A 125 -30.53 27.32 6.13
N THR A 126 -31.50 27.86 5.39
CA THR A 126 -32.76 27.22 5.00
C THR A 126 -32.59 26.29 3.79
N ASP A 127 -31.57 26.49 2.95
CA ASP A 127 -31.27 25.64 1.79
C ASP A 127 -30.27 24.53 2.16
N LYS A 128 -30.80 23.32 2.41
CA LYS A 128 -30.00 22.11 2.72
C LYS A 128 -28.97 21.80 1.63
N GLN A 129 -29.27 22.05 0.36
CA GLN A 129 -28.39 21.76 -0.77
C GLN A 129 -27.22 22.74 -0.82
N ALA A 130 -27.48 24.03 -0.59
CA ALA A 130 -26.45 25.05 -0.50
C ALA A 130 -25.54 24.83 0.72
N PHE A 131 -26.11 24.46 1.86
CA PHE A 131 -25.35 24.14 3.07
C PHE A 131 -24.44 22.90 2.89
N LYS A 132 -24.92 21.88 2.20
CA LYS A 132 -24.15 20.67 1.85
C LYS A 132 -22.93 21.00 0.98
N LYS A 133 -23.11 21.86 -0.03
CA LYS A 133 -22.00 22.35 -0.89
C LYS A 133 -21.00 23.19 -0.09
N LEU A 134 -21.45 24.03 0.83
CA LEU A 134 -20.57 24.81 1.70
C LEU A 134 -19.66 23.90 2.55
N LEU A 135 -20.22 22.85 3.16
CA LEU A 135 -19.45 21.91 3.97
C LEU A 135 -18.38 21.19 3.12
N GLN A 136 -18.75 20.73 1.92
CA GLN A 136 -17.79 20.10 0.99
C GLN A 136 -16.65 21.05 0.60
N THR A 137 -16.96 22.28 0.21
CA THR A 137 -15.94 23.29 -0.13
C THR A 137 -15.06 23.61 1.07
N SER A 138 -15.64 23.69 2.27
CA SER A 138 -14.90 23.93 3.52
C SER A 138 -13.92 22.81 3.82
N VAL A 139 -14.33 21.54 3.71
CA VAL A 139 -13.45 20.36 3.87
C VAL A 139 -12.24 20.43 2.93
N VAL A 140 -12.43 20.83 1.69
CA VAL A 140 -11.34 20.99 0.71
C VAL A 140 -10.36 22.11 1.09
N HIS A 141 -10.84 23.18 1.72
CA HIS A 141 -9.96 24.26 2.21
C HIS A 141 -9.20 23.89 3.48
N TYR A 142 -9.76 23.02 4.33
CA TYR A 142 -9.15 22.58 5.58
C TYR A 142 -8.34 21.29 5.46
N HIS A 143 -8.27 20.67 4.27
CA HIS A 143 -7.62 19.39 4.10
C HIS A 143 -6.17 19.40 4.65
N PRO A 144 -5.76 18.40 5.48
CA PRO A 144 -4.45 18.35 6.09
C PRO A 144 -3.27 18.43 5.11
N ASP A 145 -3.43 17.93 3.89
CA ASP A 145 -2.41 18.04 2.82
C ASP A 145 -2.11 19.48 2.40
N ARG A 146 -3.04 20.42 2.66
CA ARG A 146 -2.86 21.85 2.38
C ARG A 146 -2.30 22.61 3.58
N SER A 147 -2.33 22.02 4.78
CA SER A 147 -1.62 22.53 5.95
C SER A 147 -0.18 22.06 5.91
N ASP A 148 0.61 22.69 5.05
CA ASP A 148 2.06 22.55 5.01
C ASP A 148 2.64 22.89 6.41
N PRO A 149 3.15 21.89 7.16
CA PRO A 149 3.62 22.10 8.53
C PRO A 149 4.91 22.93 8.57
N GLU A 150 5.69 23.00 7.48
CA GLU A 150 6.88 23.85 7.40
C GLU A 150 6.52 25.34 7.33
N LYS A 151 5.42 25.68 6.64
CA LYS A 151 4.96 27.06 6.49
C LYS A 151 4.06 27.54 7.62
N ASN A 152 3.18 26.66 8.11
CA ASN A 152 2.11 27.05 9.03
C ASN A 152 2.24 26.48 10.45
N GLY A 153 3.26 25.64 10.68
CA GLY A 153 3.54 24.98 11.95
C GLY A 153 2.65 23.75 12.21
N MET A 154 3.15 22.85 13.06
CA MET A 154 2.44 21.61 13.41
C MET A 154 1.09 21.86 14.10
N LYS A 155 0.98 22.93 14.89
CA LYS A 155 -0.28 23.35 15.54
C LYS A 155 -1.40 23.58 14.52
N TRP A 156 -1.09 24.22 13.39
CA TRP A 156 -2.09 24.46 12.35
C TRP A 156 -2.50 23.17 11.63
N LYS A 157 -1.57 22.24 11.40
CA LYS A 157 -1.87 20.92 10.83
C LYS A 157 -2.80 20.11 11.73
N VAL A 158 -2.58 20.13 13.04
CA VAL A 158 -3.47 19.46 14.01
C VAL A 158 -4.85 20.13 14.05
N LEU A 159 -4.89 21.47 14.01
CA LEU A 159 -6.15 22.21 14.00
C LEU A 159 -6.97 21.96 12.72
N SER A 160 -6.32 21.98 11.55
CA SER A 160 -6.96 21.73 10.25
C SER A 160 -7.51 20.30 10.15
N GLU A 161 -6.80 19.31 10.70
CA GLU A 161 -7.30 17.93 10.86
C GLU A 161 -8.59 17.88 11.71
N GLN A 162 -8.63 18.59 12.85
CA GLN A 162 -9.82 18.64 13.72
C GLN A 162 -11.01 19.33 13.04
N ILE A 163 -10.78 20.46 12.38
CA ILE A 163 -11.80 21.19 11.62
C ILE A 163 -12.36 20.29 10.50
N THR A 164 -11.49 19.62 9.75
CA THR A 164 -11.88 18.71 8.67
C THR A 164 -12.75 17.57 9.18
N LYS A 165 -12.37 16.94 10.30
CA LYS A 165 -13.16 15.88 10.95
C LYS A 165 -14.55 16.38 11.36
N TYR A 166 -14.63 17.55 11.99
CA TYR A 166 -15.91 18.13 12.41
C TYR A 166 -16.82 18.46 11.21
N LEU A 167 -16.29 19.09 10.16
CA LEU A 167 -17.04 19.42 8.96
C LEU A 167 -17.53 18.16 8.23
N THR A 168 -16.70 17.12 8.17
CA THR A 168 -17.04 15.82 7.54
C THR A 168 -18.15 15.12 8.32
N ASN A 169 -18.04 15.03 9.64
CA ASN A 169 -19.08 14.44 10.49
C ASN A 169 -20.42 15.18 10.35
N ARG A 170 -20.39 16.52 10.26
CA ARG A 170 -21.60 17.33 10.07
C ARG A 170 -22.20 17.13 8.68
N TYR A 171 -21.36 17.00 7.65
CA TYR A 171 -21.81 16.66 6.29
C TYR A 171 -22.47 15.27 6.24
N GLU A 172 -21.87 14.27 6.88
CA GLU A 172 -22.41 12.91 6.95
C GLU A 172 -23.73 12.85 7.71
N ALA A 173 -23.84 13.55 8.84
CA ALA A 173 -25.09 13.64 9.60
C ALA A 173 -26.23 14.23 8.75
N ILE A 174 -25.96 15.26 7.96
CA ILE A 174 -26.96 15.87 7.08
C ILE A 174 -27.33 14.95 5.92
N LYS A 175 -26.36 14.24 5.36
CA LYS A 175 -26.58 13.24 4.30
C LYS A 175 -27.45 12.06 4.79
N LEU A 176 -27.34 11.68 6.06
CA LEU A 176 -28.14 10.60 6.67
C LEU A 176 -29.57 11.03 7.06
N LEU A 177 -29.84 12.34 7.10
CA LEU A 177 -31.16 12.92 7.41
C LEU A 177 -32.00 13.26 6.16
N GLU A 178 -31.46 12.98 4.96
CA GLU A 178 -32.16 13.01 3.66
C GLU A 178 -32.72 11.62 3.32
#